data_AF-A0A2V2GER9-F1
#
_entry.id   AF-A0A2V2GER9-F1
#
_cell.length_a   1.000
_cell.length_b   1.000
_cell.length_c   1.000
_cell.angle_alpha   90.00
_cell.angle_beta   90.00
_cell.angle_gamma   90.00
#
_symmetry.space_group_name_H-M   'P 1'
#
loop_
_entity.id
_entity.type
_entity.pdbx_description
1 polymer ?
#
loop_
_entity_poly.entity_id
_entity_poly.type
_entity_poly.pdbx_seq_one_letter_code
_entity_poly.pdbx_strand_id
1 'polypeptide(L)'
;MDNRGEDRRKRPEGRSEFSRPAGARDDRRPGGFDRGRKPGFARSGEGRGPRPERNDRSLERPRGPRNRELAAVQEADEELLRLVMRRARLLAKLRVGDRLDPDMEKALRVSWEEKAARLTRDARLARELFRLLQAVEPLSRVEEEQAFFNLAPVHKPVALDLPAPADAAAARCWMALAAASGRTVTLARVPLTDAVVDAVKVLNQMGGRLWWEEDGVILSRGGSGMTRGMDKVLHVGDDALNLWLVVAFSLNMPSRLKITGGSSLRFLDLAPLRHFLPELSARLTNVVPGQNGLPIRLECAGILPDSVTLPADLPPDFLSALLLAAPFRERPGRFVLPETGPAAKPPLLDTVLTVLAEAGVKVERDDRSITVTPGVPSLPEKPVLPINTLLGAALLALPALAGGRTRLEGLWASTRSAALAERLLNRAGLEVLTDAEGIHSTRLENATPQALDAEELSAVGDEAPELLPLAVLLAARAARNGQTVNLAAVPEAETETRDAFLARLGLVPDERGDLKAREETGDTPPLPAWLAPSAPWAVALALGAFLRPNLRLGNPGVLTDLFPAFWTLYNTLPTPELGRKKAEPVDVKPARRRIIAQGVYGDLPPESPAGDDN
;
A
#
# COMPACT_ATOMS: atom_id res chain seq x y z
N MET A 1 28.94 5.58 -62.29
CA MET A 1 28.11 6.22 -63.33
C MET A 1 27.58 7.51 -62.74
N ASP A 2 28.01 8.61 -63.34
CA ASP A 2 27.85 10.01 -62.95
C ASP A 2 26.43 10.56 -63.13
N ASN A 3 26.08 11.55 -62.29
CA ASN A 3 25.67 12.93 -62.61
C ASN A 3 24.95 13.53 -61.39
N ARG A 4 25.49 14.49 -60.63
CA ARG A 4 25.78 15.92 -60.90
C ARG A 4 24.60 16.74 -61.45
N GLY A 5 24.22 17.72 -60.63
CA GLY A 5 23.48 18.93 -60.97
C GLY A 5 23.71 19.96 -59.86
N GLU A 6 24.81 20.71 -59.94
CA GLU A 6 25.03 21.96 -59.19
C GLU A 6 24.22 23.08 -59.86
N ASP A 7 23.67 24.01 -59.07
CA ASP A 7 23.92 25.42 -59.39
C ASP A 7 23.87 26.35 -58.17
N ARG A 8 24.81 27.29 -58.14
CA ARG A 8 25.10 28.27 -57.08
C ARG A 8 24.61 29.66 -57.50
N ARG A 9 24.59 30.58 -56.51
CA ARG A 9 24.66 32.08 -56.55
C ARG A 9 23.30 32.77 -56.32
N LYS A 10 23.18 33.89 -55.59
CA LYS A 10 24.11 34.83 -54.94
C LYS A 10 23.27 35.75 -54.01
N ARG A 11 23.89 36.27 -52.93
CA ARG A 11 23.44 37.44 -52.14
C ARG A 11 23.40 38.72 -53.00
N PRO A 12 22.78 39.80 -52.48
CA PRO A 12 23.59 41.00 -52.21
C PRO A 12 23.36 41.64 -50.83
N GLU A 13 24.32 42.50 -50.49
CA GLU A 13 24.53 43.27 -49.26
C GLU A 13 23.87 44.67 -49.29
N GLY A 14 23.79 45.31 -48.11
CA GLY A 14 23.70 46.77 -47.89
C GLY A 14 23.45 47.05 -46.40
N ARG A 15 24.46 47.46 -45.59
CA ARG A 15 24.88 48.84 -45.22
C ARG A 15 23.68 49.74 -44.83
N SER A 16 23.63 50.47 -43.71
CA SER A 16 24.66 51.21 -42.96
C SER A 16 24.25 51.53 -41.51
N GLU A 17 25.29 51.81 -40.72
CA GLU A 17 25.43 52.56 -39.46
C GLU A 17 24.35 53.61 -39.08
N PHE A 18 24.11 53.81 -37.77
CA PHE A 18 24.38 55.08 -37.05
C PHE A 18 24.15 54.96 -35.52
N SER A 19 25.24 55.13 -34.77
CA SER A 19 25.42 55.92 -33.52
C SER A 19 24.61 55.67 -32.23
N ARG A 20 25.37 55.33 -31.17
CA ARG A 20 25.09 55.67 -29.75
C ARG A 20 25.24 57.18 -29.53
N PRO A 21 24.81 57.73 -28.38
CA PRO A 21 25.82 57.93 -27.35
C PRO A 21 25.37 57.63 -25.91
N ALA A 22 26.39 57.39 -25.09
CA ALA A 22 26.36 57.37 -23.64
C ALA A 22 26.35 58.80 -23.05
N GLY A 23 25.85 58.95 -21.83
CA GLY A 23 26.01 60.16 -21.00
C GLY A 23 25.78 59.82 -19.54
N ALA A 24 26.81 59.98 -18.73
CA ALA A 24 26.87 59.70 -17.30
C ALA A 24 26.80 60.99 -16.47
N ARG A 25 26.48 60.84 -15.17
CA ARG A 25 26.62 61.81 -14.05
C ARG A 25 25.60 62.97 -14.09
N ASP A 26 25.13 63.59 -13.02
CA ASP A 26 25.73 63.86 -11.71
C ASP A 26 24.63 64.29 -10.71
N ASP A 27 24.96 64.20 -9.43
CA ASP A 27 24.23 64.69 -8.26
C ASP A 27 23.92 66.21 -8.30
N ARG A 28 22.83 66.63 -7.62
CA ARG A 28 22.77 67.84 -6.77
C ARG A 28 21.41 67.98 -6.03
N ARG A 29 21.52 68.07 -4.70
CA ARG A 29 20.54 68.47 -3.67
C ARG A 29 20.20 70.01 -3.73
N PRO A 30 19.60 70.67 -2.70
CA PRO A 30 18.30 70.53 -1.99
C PRO A 30 17.57 71.91 -1.77
N GLY A 31 16.42 71.92 -1.07
CA GLY A 31 16.17 72.93 -0.01
C GLY A 31 14.87 73.78 -0.03
N GLY A 32 14.32 74.00 1.19
CA GLY A 32 13.35 75.07 1.58
C GLY A 32 12.00 74.52 2.10
N PHE A 33 11.69 74.36 3.40
CA PHE A 33 11.45 75.35 4.49
C PHE A 33 10.58 76.55 4.02
N ASP A 34 9.55 77.06 4.70
CA ASP A 34 8.86 76.83 5.97
C ASP A 34 7.68 77.84 6.02
N ARG A 35 6.64 77.61 6.85
CA ARG A 35 5.90 78.60 7.66
C ARG A 35 4.51 78.07 8.07
N GLY A 36 4.34 77.87 9.38
CA GLY A 36 3.10 77.40 9.97
C GLY A 36 2.06 78.47 10.33
N ARG A 37 0.99 78.00 10.97
CA ARG A 37 0.23 78.66 12.05
C ARG A 37 -0.69 77.63 12.72
N LYS A 38 -1.01 77.93 13.98
CA LYS A 38 -1.37 77.03 15.10
C LYS A 38 -2.90 77.17 15.44
N PRO A 39 -3.46 76.60 16.53
CA PRO A 39 -4.56 75.62 16.53
C PRO A 39 -5.88 76.11 17.18
N GLY A 40 -6.93 75.28 17.20
CA GLY A 40 -8.21 75.59 17.89
C GLY A 40 -8.91 74.35 18.49
N PHE A 41 -9.13 74.43 19.81
CA PHE A 41 -9.61 73.44 20.78
C PHE A 41 -11.04 72.87 20.59
N ALA A 42 -11.17 71.58 20.93
CA ALA A 42 -12.17 70.87 21.74
C ALA A 42 -13.60 71.41 21.93
N ARG A 43 -14.59 70.52 21.76
CA ARG A 43 -15.72 70.37 22.70
C ARG A 43 -16.37 68.98 22.68
N SER A 44 -16.77 68.60 23.87
CA SER A 44 -17.37 67.38 24.42
C SER A 44 -18.81 67.06 23.97
N GLY A 45 -19.22 65.80 24.11
CA GLY A 45 -20.58 65.48 24.58
C GLY A 45 -21.34 64.35 23.89
N GLU A 46 -21.43 63.20 24.58
CA GLU A 46 -22.61 62.33 24.72
C GLU A 46 -23.07 61.38 23.59
N GLY A 47 -22.79 60.08 23.82
CA GLY A 47 -23.84 59.09 24.09
C GLY A 47 -24.63 58.50 22.92
N ARG A 48 -24.25 57.28 22.49
CA ARG A 48 -25.19 56.19 22.11
C ARG A 48 -24.44 54.84 22.07
N GLY A 49 -24.97 53.86 22.78
CA GLY A 49 -24.30 52.60 23.15
C GLY A 49 -23.91 51.66 22.00
N PRO A 50 -23.08 50.65 22.28
CA PRO A 50 -22.55 49.75 21.25
C PRO A 50 -23.63 48.77 20.77
N ARG A 51 -23.87 48.77 19.46
CA ARG A 51 -24.52 47.65 18.76
C ARG A 51 -23.56 46.45 18.76
N PRO A 52 -24.07 45.21 18.83
CA PRO A 52 -23.24 44.02 18.93
C PRO A 52 -22.41 43.86 17.65
N GLU A 53 -21.09 43.87 17.80
CA GLU A 53 -20.15 43.56 16.73
C GLU A 53 -20.41 42.14 16.24
N ARG A 54 -20.76 42.03 14.96
CA ARG A 54 -20.62 40.79 14.20
C ARG A 54 -19.17 40.33 14.36
N ASN A 55 -19.00 39.15 14.91
CA ASN A 55 -17.75 38.42 14.94
C ASN A 55 -17.34 38.07 13.50
N ASP A 56 -16.75 39.04 12.80
CA ASP A 56 -16.05 38.83 11.55
C ASP A 56 -14.76 38.09 11.91
N ARG A 57 -14.80 36.75 11.84
CA ARG A 57 -13.60 35.92 11.78
C ARG A 57 -12.91 36.22 10.45
N SER A 58 -12.25 37.37 10.37
CA SER A 58 -11.32 37.68 9.29
C SER A 58 -10.12 36.75 9.44
N LEU A 59 -10.14 35.65 8.70
CA LEU A 59 -8.95 34.92 8.30
C LEU A 59 -7.92 35.95 7.82
N GLU A 60 -6.79 36.04 8.50
CA GLU A 60 -5.68 36.92 8.13
C GLU A 60 -5.29 36.64 6.68
N ARG A 61 -5.64 37.56 5.77
CA ARG A 61 -5.20 37.50 4.38
C ARG A 61 -3.67 37.62 4.37
N PRO A 62 -2.95 36.69 3.72
CA PRO A 62 -1.51 36.68 3.83
C PRO A 62 -0.92 37.92 3.16
N ARG A 63 -0.11 38.66 3.90
CA ARG A 63 0.51 39.92 3.49
C ARG A 63 1.68 39.63 2.55
N GLY A 64 1.46 39.75 1.24
CA GLY A 64 2.47 39.75 0.18
C GLY A 64 1.94 39.24 -1.17
N PRO A 65 2.39 39.75 -2.33
CA PRO A 65 1.91 39.31 -3.65
C PRO A 65 2.18 37.81 -3.92
N ARG A 66 3.35 37.29 -3.54
CA ARG A 66 3.68 35.85 -3.65
C ARG A 66 2.76 34.94 -2.83
N ASN A 67 2.30 35.40 -1.67
CA ASN A 67 1.39 34.61 -0.84
C ASN A 67 -0.05 34.61 -1.39
N ARG A 68 -0.42 35.63 -2.17
CA ARG A 68 -1.72 35.64 -2.88
C ARG A 68 -1.71 34.68 -4.07
N GLU A 69 -0.62 34.63 -4.83
CA GLU A 69 -0.45 33.68 -5.93
C GLU A 69 -0.44 32.24 -5.40
N LEU A 70 0.27 31.96 -4.31
CA LEU A 70 0.24 30.65 -3.65
C LEU A 70 -1.17 30.25 -3.22
N ALA A 71 -1.91 31.16 -2.57
CA ALA A 71 -3.28 30.90 -2.14
C ALA A 71 -4.22 30.63 -3.34
N ALA A 72 -4.04 31.34 -4.45
CA ALA A 72 -4.81 31.11 -5.68
C ALA A 72 -4.51 29.73 -6.31
N VAL A 73 -3.26 29.27 -6.26
CA VAL A 73 -2.90 27.90 -6.68
C VAL A 73 -3.57 26.87 -5.77
N GLN A 74 -3.52 27.06 -4.46
CA GLN A 74 -4.16 26.15 -3.50
C GLN A 74 -5.69 26.07 -3.68
N GLU A 75 -6.34 27.20 -4.00
CA GLU A 75 -7.78 27.23 -4.34
C GLU A 75 -8.07 26.47 -5.65
N ALA A 76 -7.22 26.65 -6.67
CA ALA A 76 -7.34 25.91 -7.92
C ALA A 76 -7.13 24.39 -7.71
N ASP A 77 -6.21 23.98 -6.85
CA ASP A 77 -6.00 22.58 -6.48
C ASP A 77 -7.25 21.97 -5.82
N GLU A 78 -7.93 22.71 -4.96
CA GLU A 78 -9.18 22.26 -4.34
C GLU A 78 -10.29 22.04 -5.39
N GLU A 79 -10.41 22.96 -6.36
CA GLU A 79 -11.34 22.80 -7.48
C GLU A 79 -11.00 21.60 -8.37
N LEU A 80 -9.72 21.37 -8.65
CA LEU A 80 -9.25 20.21 -9.39
C LEU A 80 -9.64 18.92 -8.67
N LEU A 81 -9.39 18.81 -7.37
CA LEU A 81 -9.76 17.63 -6.57
C LEU A 81 -11.28 17.37 -6.61
N ARG A 82 -12.11 18.41 -6.54
CA ARG A 82 -13.58 18.28 -6.69
C ARG A 82 -13.97 17.73 -8.07
N LEU A 83 -13.32 18.19 -9.13
CA LEU A 83 -13.55 17.68 -10.50
C LEU A 83 -13.11 16.23 -10.67
N VAL A 84 -11.97 15.85 -10.08
CA VAL A 84 -11.48 14.47 -10.07
C VAL A 84 -12.49 13.55 -9.37
N MET A 85 -12.96 13.93 -8.19
CA MET A 85 -13.97 13.15 -7.45
C MET A 85 -15.30 13.06 -8.19
N ARG A 86 -15.74 14.14 -8.83
CA ARG A 86 -16.94 14.12 -9.69
C ARG A 86 -16.77 13.12 -10.84
N ARG A 87 -15.60 13.08 -11.48
CA ARG A 87 -15.28 12.10 -12.54
C ARG A 87 -15.30 10.68 -12.00
N ALA A 88 -14.65 10.41 -10.86
CA ALA A 88 -14.62 9.09 -10.23
C ALA A 88 -16.04 8.57 -9.93
N ARG A 89 -16.92 9.41 -9.36
CA ARG A 89 -18.33 9.06 -9.10
C ARG A 89 -19.13 8.78 -10.38
N LEU A 90 -18.89 9.52 -11.47
CA LEU A 90 -19.53 9.25 -12.76
C LEU A 90 -19.06 7.92 -13.35
N LEU A 91 -17.77 7.62 -13.25
CA LEU A 91 -17.21 6.35 -13.71
C LEU A 91 -17.74 5.16 -12.92
N ALA A 92 -17.86 5.28 -11.60
CA ALA A 92 -18.41 4.20 -10.77
C ALA A 92 -19.85 3.83 -11.17
N LYS A 93 -20.66 4.79 -11.63
CA LYS A 93 -22.01 4.52 -12.17
C LYS A 93 -22.01 3.77 -13.50
N LEU A 94 -20.91 3.84 -14.25
CA LEU A 94 -20.76 3.19 -15.55
C LEU A 94 -20.13 1.80 -15.45
N ARG A 95 -19.52 1.46 -14.30
CA ARG A 95 -18.94 0.14 -14.07
C ARG A 95 -20.05 -0.87 -13.74
N VAL A 96 -19.88 -2.10 -14.22
CA VAL A 96 -20.67 -3.27 -13.80
C VAL A 96 -19.72 -4.17 -13.01
N GLY A 97 -19.89 -4.23 -11.68
CA GLY A 97 -18.83 -4.69 -10.78
C GLY A 97 -17.60 -3.77 -10.89
N ASP A 98 -16.39 -4.34 -10.96
CA ASP A 98 -15.15 -3.55 -11.09
C ASP A 98 -14.75 -3.24 -12.54
N ARG A 99 -15.59 -3.59 -13.52
CA ARG A 99 -15.24 -3.50 -14.93
C ARG A 99 -16.02 -2.41 -15.64
N LEU A 100 -15.28 -1.58 -16.38
CA LEU A 100 -15.85 -0.72 -17.40
C LEU A 100 -15.88 -1.50 -18.72
N ASP A 101 -16.91 -1.26 -19.52
CA ASP A 101 -16.99 -1.82 -20.87
C ASP A 101 -15.78 -1.37 -21.73
N PRO A 102 -15.12 -2.27 -22.47
CA PRO A 102 -13.92 -1.94 -23.24
C PRO A 102 -14.13 -0.86 -24.30
N ASP A 103 -15.30 -0.79 -24.94
CA ASP A 103 -15.59 0.21 -25.96
C ASP A 103 -15.83 1.58 -25.31
N MET A 104 -16.48 1.61 -24.15
CA MET A 104 -16.62 2.81 -23.33
C MET A 104 -15.25 3.32 -22.84
N GLU A 105 -14.38 2.45 -22.36
CA GLU A 105 -13.03 2.82 -21.94
C GLU A 105 -12.21 3.39 -23.10
N LYS A 106 -12.29 2.75 -24.27
CA LYS A 106 -11.67 3.24 -25.50
C LYS A 106 -12.20 4.62 -25.89
N ALA A 107 -13.51 4.83 -25.85
CA ALA A 107 -14.13 6.12 -26.16
C ALA A 107 -13.69 7.23 -25.19
N LEU A 108 -13.63 6.93 -23.89
CA LEU A 108 -13.14 7.87 -22.88
C LEU A 108 -11.68 8.24 -23.11
N ARG A 109 -10.82 7.26 -23.44
CA ARG A 109 -9.41 7.52 -23.74
C ARG A 109 -9.23 8.38 -24.98
N VAL A 110 -9.94 8.08 -26.07
CA VAL A 110 -9.86 8.89 -27.31
C VAL A 110 -10.32 10.32 -27.04
N SER A 111 -11.46 10.51 -26.34
CA SER A 111 -11.94 11.84 -25.98
C SER A 111 -10.98 12.59 -25.06
N TRP A 112 -10.30 11.87 -24.15
CA TRP A 112 -9.29 12.44 -23.28
C TRP A 112 -8.07 12.92 -24.06
N GLU A 113 -7.51 12.09 -24.94
CA GLU A 113 -6.33 12.43 -25.75
C GLU A 113 -6.58 13.66 -26.62
N GLU A 114 -7.76 13.76 -27.25
CA GLU A 114 -8.17 14.92 -28.05
C GLU A 114 -8.19 16.21 -27.21
N LYS A 115 -8.74 16.15 -25.99
CA LYS A 115 -8.84 17.32 -25.10
C LYS A 115 -7.51 17.67 -24.44
N ALA A 116 -6.73 16.66 -24.03
CA ALA A 116 -5.43 16.83 -23.39
C ALA A 116 -4.39 17.47 -24.32
N ALA A 117 -4.56 17.34 -25.64
CA ALA A 117 -3.74 18.04 -26.64
C ALA A 117 -3.80 19.58 -26.54
N ARG A 118 -4.79 20.14 -25.81
CA ARG A 118 -4.88 21.58 -25.48
C ARG A 118 -4.08 21.95 -24.23
N LEU A 119 -3.82 20.99 -23.34
CA LEU A 119 -3.10 21.18 -22.08
C LEU A 119 -1.58 20.96 -22.26
N THR A 120 -1.21 19.89 -22.97
CA THR A 120 0.19 19.50 -23.14
C THR A 120 0.44 18.96 -24.55
N ARG A 121 1.67 19.15 -25.05
CA ARG A 121 2.17 18.50 -26.27
C ARG A 121 2.85 17.16 -25.96
N ASP A 122 3.06 16.84 -24.69
CA ASP A 122 3.61 15.57 -24.27
C ASP A 122 2.51 14.50 -24.18
N ALA A 123 2.49 13.62 -25.18
CA ALA A 123 1.57 12.49 -25.23
C ALA A 123 1.80 11.48 -24.08
N ARG A 124 3.00 11.43 -23.49
CA ARG A 124 3.26 10.59 -22.31
C ARG A 124 2.55 11.15 -21.09
N LEU A 125 2.74 12.43 -20.79
CA LEU A 125 2.07 13.11 -19.68
C LEU A 125 0.53 13.00 -19.79
N ALA A 126 -0.04 13.23 -20.97
CA ALA A 126 -1.49 13.11 -21.18
C ALA A 126 -2.01 11.70 -20.86
N ARG A 127 -1.27 10.66 -21.26
CA ARG A 127 -1.64 9.25 -20.99
C ARG A 127 -1.46 8.88 -19.52
N GLU A 128 -0.39 9.33 -18.88
CA GLU A 128 -0.16 9.08 -17.45
C GLU A 128 -1.24 9.75 -16.59
N LEU A 129 -1.60 11.00 -16.88
CA LEU A 129 -2.70 11.69 -16.20
C LEU A 129 -4.04 10.95 -16.37
N PHE A 130 -4.34 10.47 -17.58
CA PHE A 130 -5.54 9.65 -17.80
C PHE A 130 -5.56 8.41 -16.90
N ARG A 131 -4.43 7.68 -16.82
CA ARG A 131 -4.32 6.47 -16.01
C ARG A 131 -4.52 6.76 -14.54
N LEU A 132 -3.86 7.81 -14.02
CA LEU A 132 -4.01 8.22 -12.62
C LEU A 132 -5.47 8.57 -12.31
N LEU A 133 -6.10 9.40 -13.13
CA LEU A 133 -7.51 9.76 -12.96
C LEU A 133 -8.46 8.56 -13.08
N GLN A 134 -8.10 7.55 -13.88
CA GLN A 134 -8.90 6.35 -14.07
C GLN A 134 -8.80 5.37 -12.88
N ALA A 135 -7.71 5.44 -12.12
CA ALA A 135 -7.45 4.65 -10.92
C ALA A 135 -8.10 5.24 -9.65
N VAL A 136 -8.50 6.51 -9.66
CA VAL A 136 -9.19 7.12 -8.52
C VAL A 136 -10.55 6.47 -8.31
N GLU A 137 -10.75 5.92 -7.12
CA GLU A 137 -12.01 5.36 -6.66
C GLU A 137 -12.78 6.39 -5.84
N PRO A 138 -14.12 6.45 -5.99
CA PRO A 138 -14.92 7.33 -5.15
C PRO A 138 -14.89 6.84 -3.70
N LEU A 139 -14.67 7.77 -2.78
CA LEU A 139 -14.83 7.52 -1.34
C LEU A 139 -16.28 7.11 -1.04
N SER A 140 -16.45 6.21 -0.07
CA SER A 140 -17.76 5.92 0.51
C SER A 140 -18.28 7.12 1.28
N ARG A 141 -19.60 7.17 1.53
CA ARG A 141 -20.20 8.26 2.33
C ARG A 141 -19.58 8.38 3.72
N VAL A 142 -19.25 7.24 4.34
CA VAL A 142 -18.61 7.19 5.65
C VAL A 142 -17.22 7.81 5.59
N GLU A 143 -16.43 7.51 4.56
CA GLU A 143 -15.09 8.08 4.40
C GLU A 143 -15.13 9.58 4.11
N GLU A 144 -16.10 10.03 3.29
CA GLU A 144 -16.32 11.46 3.02
C GLU A 144 -16.71 12.25 4.29
N GLU A 145 -17.54 11.67 5.16
CA GLU A 145 -17.97 12.29 6.42
C GLU A 145 -16.89 12.23 7.51
N GLN A 146 -16.17 11.12 7.62
CA GLN A 146 -15.22 10.88 8.69
C GLN A 146 -13.89 11.62 8.47
N ALA A 147 -13.49 11.87 7.21
CA ALA A 147 -12.30 12.59 6.72
C ALA A 147 -10.93 12.09 7.24
N PHE A 148 -10.84 11.61 8.47
CA PHE A 148 -9.70 11.00 9.12
C PHE A 148 -10.12 10.14 10.32
N PHE A 149 -9.30 9.15 10.63
CA PHE A 149 -9.37 8.33 11.83
C PHE A 149 -8.45 8.90 12.90
N ASN A 150 -9.00 9.21 14.09
CA ASN A 150 -8.23 9.77 15.19
C ASN A 150 -7.56 8.66 16.01
N LEU A 151 -6.25 8.73 16.17
CA LEU A 151 -5.48 7.73 16.91
C LEU A 151 -5.34 8.18 18.36
N ALA A 152 -6.10 7.54 19.24
CA ALA A 152 -6.10 7.82 20.67
C ALA A 152 -6.05 6.51 21.48
N PRO A 153 -4.89 5.82 21.51
CA PRO A 153 -4.77 4.60 22.27
C PRO A 153 -4.91 4.85 23.77
N VAL A 154 -5.37 3.82 24.50
CA VAL A 154 -5.42 3.87 25.97
C VAL A 154 -4.01 3.69 26.53
N HIS A 155 -3.51 4.69 27.28
CA HIS A 155 -2.20 4.63 27.95
C HIS A 155 -2.27 3.81 29.26
N LYS A 156 -2.58 2.52 29.13
CA LYS A 156 -2.50 1.53 30.22
C LYS A 156 -1.52 0.42 29.83
N PRO A 157 -0.83 -0.21 30.81
CA PRO A 157 0.00 -1.37 30.54
C PRO A 157 -0.76 -2.41 29.74
N VAL A 158 -0.19 -2.88 28.62
CA VAL A 158 -0.82 -3.90 27.79
C VAL A 158 -0.80 -5.25 28.49
N ALA A 159 -1.87 -6.02 28.31
CA ALA A 159 -1.98 -7.40 28.75
C ALA A 159 -2.55 -8.18 27.57
N LEU A 160 -1.74 -8.29 26.52
CA LEU A 160 -2.12 -8.93 25.27
C LEU A 160 -1.77 -10.42 25.35
N ASP A 161 -2.76 -11.27 25.15
CA ASP A 161 -2.62 -12.72 25.04
C ASP A 161 -3.62 -13.19 23.97
N LEU A 162 -3.13 -13.53 22.78
CA LEU A 162 -4.00 -13.93 21.66
C LEU A 162 -3.32 -14.91 20.70
N PRO A 163 -4.11 -15.75 20.01
CA PRO A 163 -3.64 -16.49 18.85
C PRO A 163 -3.27 -15.52 17.74
N ALA A 164 -1.99 -15.47 17.41
CA ALA A 164 -1.50 -14.52 16.43
C ALA A 164 -1.98 -14.88 15.02
N PRO A 165 -2.29 -13.86 14.19
CA PRO A 165 -2.62 -14.08 12.80
C PRO A 165 -1.43 -14.68 12.07
N ALA A 166 -1.72 -15.69 11.25
CA ALA A 166 -0.74 -16.37 10.44
C ALA A 166 -0.22 -15.47 9.31
N ASP A 167 0.97 -15.79 8.81
CA ASP A 167 1.55 -15.10 7.69
C ASP A 167 0.79 -15.38 6.38
N ALA A 168 0.21 -14.32 5.80
CA ALA A 168 -0.59 -14.40 4.59
C ALA A 168 0.23 -14.80 3.34
N ALA A 169 1.53 -14.49 3.30
CA ALA A 169 2.37 -14.89 2.18
C ALA A 169 2.72 -16.38 2.25
N ALA A 170 3.07 -16.89 3.44
CA ALA A 170 3.25 -18.31 3.70
C ALA A 170 1.98 -19.10 3.38
N ALA A 171 0.81 -18.60 3.79
CA ALA A 171 -0.48 -19.22 3.45
C ALA A 171 -0.66 -19.35 1.93
N ARG A 172 -0.37 -18.30 1.17
CA ARG A 172 -0.44 -18.31 -0.30
C ARG A 172 0.58 -19.26 -0.96
N CYS A 173 1.76 -19.43 -0.37
CA CYS A 173 2.73 -20.44 -0.80
C CYS A 173 2.15 -21.86 -0.69
N TRP A 174 1.58 -22.20 0.47
CA TRP A 174 0.91 -23.49 0.69
C TRP A 174 -0.30 -23.68 -0.22
N MET A 175 -1.12 -22.63 -0.41
CA MET A 175 -2.25 -22.67 -1.34
C MET A 175 -1.80 -22.98 -2.76
N ALA A 176 -0.72 -22.35 -3.24
CA ALA A 176 -0.17 -22.57 -4.57
C ALA A 176 0.35 -24.00 -4.74
N LEU A 177 1.11 -24.52 -3.77
CA LEU A 177 1.57 -25.91 -3.78
C LEU A 177 0.41 -26.91 -3.76
N ALA A 178 -0.61 -26.67 -2.92
CA ALA A 178 -1.80 -27.51 -2.84
C ALA A 178 -2.60 -27.50 -4.15
N ALA A 179 -2.78 -26.32 -4.75
CA ALA A 179 -3.47 -26.17 -6.03
C ALA A 179 -2.70 -26.86 -7.18
N ALA A 180 -1.38 -26.73 -7.23
CA ALA A 180 -0.55 -27.33 -8.27
C ALA A 180 -0.42 -28.86 -8.13
N SER A 181 -0.23 -29.35 -6.90
CA SER A 181 -0.10 -30.79 -6.63
C SER A 181 -1.43 -31.53 -6.55
N GLY A 182 -2.55 -30.82 -6.43
CA GLY A 182 -3.87 -31.42 -6.22
C GLY A 182 -4.03 -32.09 -4.86
N ARG A 183 -3.23 -31.70 -3.86
CA ARG A 183 -3.25 -32.29 -2.51
C ARG A 183 -4.19 -31.52 -1.57
N THR A 184 -4.65 -32.21 -0.54
CA THR A 184 -5.48 -31.63 0.53
C THR A 184 -4.60 -30.95 1.57
N VAL A 185 -5.00 -29.75 1.99
CA VAL A 185 -4.32 -28.94 3.00
C VAL A 185 -5.38 -28.12 3.73
N THR A 186 -5.26 -27.98 5.04
CA THR A 186 -6.06 -27.10 5.87
C THR A 186 -5.13 -26.09 6.55
N LEU A 187 -5.29 -24.82 6.22
CA LEU A 187 -4.60 -23.70 6.83
C LEU A 187 -5.52 -23.03 7.83
N ALA A 188 -5.00 -22.61 8.98
CA ALA A 188 -5.76 -21.94 10.03
C ALA A 188 -5.17 -20.57 10.36
N ARG A 189 -6.01 -19.71 10.96
CA ARG A 189 -5.63 -18.35 11.40
C ARG A 189 -5.13 -17.45 10.27
N VAL A 190 -5.51 -17.71 9.03
CA VAL A 190 -5.11 -16.88 7.90
C VAL A 190 -5.94 -15.60 7.91
N PRO A 191 -5.32 -14.41 7.94
CA PRO A 191 -6.08 -13.18 7.78
C PRO A 191 -6.68 -13.14 6.37
N LEU A 192 -8.01 -13.05 6.29
CA LEU A 192 -8.74 -13.03 5.02
C LEU A 192 -8.65 -11.63 4.37
N THR A 193 -7.45 -11.25 3.97
CA THR A 193 -7.21 -10.05 3.17
C THR A 193 -7.69 -10.26 1.73
N ASP A 194 -7.90 -9.17 0.99
CA ASP A 194 -8.27 -9.26 -0.42
C ASP A 194 -7.22 -10.04 -1.23
N ALA A 195 -5.94 -9.87 -0.92
CA ALA A 195 -4.84 -10.62 -1.53
C ALA A 195 -4.97 -12.15 -1.35
N VAL A 196 -5.36 -12.61 -0.15
CA VAL A 196 -5.57 -14.04 0.15
C VAL A 196 -6.82 -14.55 -0.57
N VAL A 197 -7.92 -13.80 -0.52
CA VAL A 197 -9.17 -14.18 -1.19
C VAL A 197 -8.98 -14.24 -2.71
N ASP A 198 -8.28 -13.28 -3.30
CA ASP A 198 -7.99 -13.27 -4.73
C ASP A 198 -6.99 -14.36 -5.13
N ALA A 199 -6.06 -14.74 -4.24
CA ALA A 199 -5.21 -15.91 -4.44
C ALA A 199 -6.06 -17.19 -4.54
N VAL A 200 -7.04 -17.38 -3.65
CA VAL A 200 -7.99 -18.52 -3.75
C VAL A 200 -8.70 -18.49 -5.11
N LYS A 201 -9.27 -17.34 -5.49
CA LYS A 201 -10.02 -17.20 -6.75
C LYS A 201 -9.16 -17.49 -7.99
N VAL A 202 -7.93 -16.96 -8.05
CA VAL A 202 -7.09 -17.13 -9.24
C VAL A 202 -6.50 -18.53 -9.34
N LEU A 203 -6.08 -19.12 -8.21
CA LEU A 203 -5.61 -20.51 -8.19
C LEU A 203 -6.74 -21.49 -8.56
N ASN A 204 -7.98 -21.21 -8.18
CA ASN A 204 -9.15 -21.97 -8.65
C ASN A 204 -9.39 -21.83 -10.16
N GLN A 205 -9.20 -20.64 -10.74
CA GLN A 205 -9.27 -20.46 -12.20
C GLN A 205 -8.20 -21.29 -12.95
N MET A 206 -7.05 -21.51 -12.30
CA MET A 206 -5.96 -22.37 -12.78
C MET A 206 -6.20 -23.87 -12.51
N GLY A 207 -7.31 -24.27 -11.86
CA GLY A 207 -7.67 -25.68 -11.61
C GLY A 207 -7.55 -26.14 -10.17
N GLY A 208 -7.11 -25.27 -9.25
CA GLY A 208 -7.15 -25.52 -7.82
C GLY A 208 -8.57 -25.76 -7.30
N ARG A 209 -8.67 -26.33 -6.09
CA ARG A 209 -9.94 -26.55 -5.37
C ARG A 209 -9.85 -26.03 -3.95
N LEU A 210 -9.66 -24.72 -3.86
CA LEU A 210 -9.50 -23.96 -2.63
C LEU A 210 -10.83 -23.33 -2.20
N TRP A 211 -11.06 -23.27 -0.89
CA TRP A 211 -12.20 -22.64 -0.24
C TRP A 211 -11.73 -21.94 1.05
N TRP A 212 -12.44 -20.92 1.51
CA TRP A 212 -12.17 -20.28 2.80
C TRP A 212 -13.44 -20.17 3.65
N GLU A 213 -13.26 -20.16 4.96
CA GLU A 213 -14.31 -19.93 5.95
C GLU A 213 -14.11 -18.54 6.59
N GLU A 214 -15.16 -17.97 7.21
CA GLU A 214 -15.09 -16.62 7.80
C GLU A 214 -14.13 -16.52 8.99
N ASP A 215 -13.76 -17.64 9.61
CA ASP A 215 -12.88 -17.72 10.78
C ASP A 215 -11.39 -17.78 10.41
N GLY A 216 -11.04 -17.63 9.12
CA GLY A 216 -9.67 -17.65 8.64
C GLY A 216 -9.12 -19.04 8.36
N VAL A 217 -9.99 -20.06 8.26
CA VAL A 217 -9.62 -21.38 7.74
C VAL A 217 -9.62 -21.39 6.21
N ILE A 218 -8.57 -21.94 5.60
CA ILE A 218 -8.48 -22.16 4.13
C ILE A 218 -8.29 -23.65 3.86
N LEU A 219 -9.10 -24.20 2.97
CA LEU A 219 -9.16 -25.63 2.67
C LEU A 219 -8.83 -25.89 1.20
N SER A 220 -7.90 -26.81 0.93
CA SER A 220 -7.76 -27.48 -0.37
C SER A 220 -8.47 -28.83 -0.31
N ARG A 221 -9.45 -29.06 -1.20
CA ARG A 221 -10.21 -30.33 -1.29
C ARG A 221 -9.52 -31.42 -2.10
N GLY A 222 -8.32 -31.16 -2.60
CA GLY A 222 -7.59 -32.07 -3.48
C GLY A 222 -8.23 -32.22 -4.87
N GLY A 223 -7.45 -32.64 -5.87
CA GLY A 223 -7.90 -32.73 -7.25
C GLY A 223 -6.80 -33.19 -8.20
N SER A 224 -6.97 -32.91 -9.50
CA SER A 224 -6.01 -33.25 -10.56
C SER A 224 -4.79 -32.34 -10.62
N GLY A 225 -4.68 -31.35 -9.73
CA GLY A 225 -3.72 -30.26 -9.83
C GLY A 225 -4.15 -29.19 -10.84
N MET A 226 -3.22 -28.30 -11.19
CA MET A 226 -3.46 -27.22 -12.14
C MET A 226 -3.80 -27.73 -13.56
N THR A 227 -4.66 -26.99 -14.25
CA THR A 227 -5.15 -27.30 -15.60
C THR A 227 -4.02 -27.18 -16.61
N ARG A 228 -3.71 -28.25 -17.35
CA ARG A 228 -2.73 -28.23 -18.46
C ARG A 228 -3.29 -27.55 -19.71
N GLY A 229 -2.43 -26.87 -20.48
CA GLY A 229 -2.81 -26.25 -21.76
C GLY A 229 -3.77 -25.07 -21.62
N MET A 230 -3.61 -24.23 -20.59
CA MET A 230 -4.57 -23.16 -20.31
C MET A 230 -4.64 -22.14 -21.45
N ASP A 231 -5.86 -21.88 -21.94
CA ASP A 231 -6.19 -20.73 -22.77
C ASP A 231 -7.34 -19.95 -22.10
N LYS A 232 -6.99 -19.01 -21.22
CA LYS A 232 -7.95 -18.37 -20.30
C LYS A 232 -7.61 -16.91 -20.01
N VAL A 233 -8.62 -16.17 -19.55
CA VAL A 233 -8.43 -14.87 -18.90
C VAL A 233 -8.38 -15.09 -17.39
N LEU A 234 -7.30 -14.65 -16.75
CA LEU A 234 -7.11 -14.74 -15.30
C LEU A 234 -7.20 -13.35 -14.67
N HIS A 235 -7.79 -13.28 -13.49
CA HIS A 235 -7.78 -12.09 -12.65
C HIS A 235 -7.03 -12.37 -11.35
N VAL A 236 -5.92 -11.67 -11.11
CA VAL A 236 -5.00 -11.93 -9.98
C VAL A 236 -5.30 -11.13 -8.71
N GLY A 237 -6.29 -10.23 -8.75
CA GLY A 237 -6.51 -9.23 -7.71
C GLY A 237 -5.58 -8.03 -7.86
N ASP A 238 -5.25 -7.35 -6.76
CA ASP A 238 -4.34 -6.18 -6.76
C ASP A 238 -2.99 -6.42 -6.06
N ASP A 239 -2.60 -7.68 -5.90
CA ASP A 239 -1.37 -8.08 -5.20
C ASP A 239 -0.33 -8.70 -6.15
N ALA A 240 0.93 -8.28 -6.01
CA ALA A 240 2.01 -8.68 -6.90
C ALA A 240 2.45 -10.14 -6.71
N LEU A 241 2.40 -10.68 -5.48
CA LEU A 241 2.73 -12.07 -5.23
C LEU A 241 1.76 -13.01 -5.96
N ASN A 242 0.47 -12.68 -6.00
CA ASN A 242 -0.50 -13.45 -6.78
C ASN A 242 -0.14 -13.47 -8.28
N LEU A 243 0.30 -12.33 -8.83
CA LEU A 243 0.81 -12.26 -10.20
C LEU A 243 2.05 -13.14 -10.40
N TRP A 244 3.02 -13.07 -9.49
CA TRP A 244 4.24 -13.88 -9.56
C TRP A 244 3.96 -15.37 -9.51
N LEU A 245 3.07 -15.81 -8.61
CA LEU A 245 2.63 -17.20 -8.53
C LEU A 245 1.96 -17.64 -9.84
N VAL A 246 1.02 -16.86 -10.38
CA VAL A 246 0.36 -17.21 -11.65
C VAL A 246 1.36 -17.32 -12.80
N VAL A 247 2.27 -16.35 -12.94
CA VAL A 247 3.29 -16.37 -13.99
C VAL A 247 4.19 -17.59 -13.80
N ALA A 248 4.80 -17.76 -12.62
CA ALA A 248 5.78 -18.80 -12.36
C ALA A 248 5.22 -20.22 -12.57
N PHE A 249 4.02 -20.51 -12.05
CA PHE A 249 3.40 -21.82 -12.23
C PHE A 249 3.00 -22.09 -13.68
N SER A 250 2.63 -21.05 -14.45
CA SER A 250 2.28 -21.19 -15.87
C SER A 250 3.48 -21.46 -16.77
N LEU A 251 4.71 -21.19 -16.31
CA LEU A 251 5.94 -21.44 -17.07
C LEU A 251 6.26 -22.93 -17.24
N ASN A 252 5.74 -23.79 -16.36
CA ASN A 252 5.97 -25.24 -16.39
C ASN A 252 5.08 -25.97 -17.41
N MET A 253 4.29 -25.25 -18.20
CA MET A 253 3.31 -25.85 -19.10
C MET A 253 3.01 -24.95 -20.31
N PRO A 254 2.61 -25.54 -21.44
CA PRO A 254 2.05 -24.76 -22.54
C PRO A 254 0.84 -23.95 -22.04
N SER A 255 0.87 -22.63 -22.20
CA SER A 255 -0.22 -21.76 -21.77
C SER A 255 -0.31 -20.47 -22.59
N ARG A 256 -1.54 -19.96 -22.74
CA ARG A 256 -1.89 -18.69 -23.38
C ARG A 256 -2.87 -17.96 -22.46
N LEU A 257 -2.37 -16.99 -21.73
CA LEU A 257 -3.12 -16.33 -20.66
C LEU A 257 -3.27 -14.85 -20.96
N LYS A 258 -4.47 -14.32 -20.73
CA LYS A 258 -4.67 -12.88 -20.54
C LYS A 258 -4.79 -12.60 -19.05
N ILE A 259 -3.80 -11.93 -18.47
CA ILE A 259 -3.76 -11.64 -17.04
C ILE A 259 -4.22 -10.21 -16.80
N THR A 260 -5.18 -10.04 -15.90
CA THR A 260 -5.79 -8.77 -15.49
C THR A 260 -5.69 -8.62 -13.97
N GLY A 261 -5.73 -7.38 -13.46
CA GLY A 261 -5.64 -7.11 -12.03
C GLY A 261 -6.20 -5.74 -11.65
N GLY A 262 -6.08 -5.41 -10.36
CA GLY A 262 -6.51 -4.16 -9.76
C GLY A 262 -5.68 -2.96 -10.17
N SER A 263 -5.88 -1.84 -9.48
CA SER A 263 -5.29 -0.55 -9.83
C SER A 263 -3.79 -0.50 -9.61
N SER A 264 -3.29 -1.02 -8.50
CA SER A 264 -1.85 -1.04 -8.16
C SER A 264 -1.04 -1.81 -9.21
N LEU A 265 -1.53 -2.95 -9.67
CA LEU A 265 -0.85 -3.77 -10.68
C LEU A 265 -0.82 -3.14 -12.08
N ARG A 266 -1.62 -2.10 -12.35
CA ARG A 266 -1.54 -1.32 -13.61
C ARG A 266 -0.27 -0.47 -13.68
N PHE A 267 0.26 -0.08 -12.52
CA PHE A 267 1.44 0.78 -12.37
C PHE A 267 2.73 0.00 -12.08
N LEU A 268 2.61 -1.29 -11.75
CA LEU A 268 3.76 -2.18 -11.58
C LEU A 268 4.58 -2.25 -12.87
N ASP A 269 5.90 -2.03 -12.78
CA ASP A 269 6.78 -2.12 -13.94
C ASP A 269 7.12 -3.59 -14.27
N LEU A 270 6.53 -4.10 -15.35
CA LEU A 270 6.81 -5.46 -15.83
C LEU A 270 7.87 -5.49 -16.94
N ALA A 271 8.54 -4.36 -17.22
CA ALA A 271 9.59 -4.33 -18.23
C ALA A 271 10.75 -5.30 -17.93
N PRO A 272 11.30 -5.40 -16.69
CA PRO A 272 12.34 -6.38 -16.37
C PRO A 272 11.88 -7.81 -16.66
N LEU A 273 10.66 -8.16 -16.20
CA LEU A 273 10.08 -9.48 -16.43
C LEU A 273 9.88 -9.76 -17.93
N ARG A 274 9.43 -8.78 -18.72
CA ARG A 274 9.25 -8.90 -20.17
C ARG A 274 10.55 -9.22 -20.90
N HIS A 275 11.67 -8.65 -20.46
CA HIS A 275 12.98 -8.92 -21.05
C HIS A 275 13.55 -10.26 -20.63
N PHE A 276 13.22 -10.73 -19.43
CA PHE A 276 13.72 -11.99 -18.87
C PHE A 276 12.96 -13.24 -19.33
N LEU A 277 11.62 -13.18 -19.41
CA LEU A 277 10.79 -14.34 -19.74
C LEU A 277 11.13 -15.08 -21.05
N PRO A 278 11.67 -14.45 -22.11
CA PRO A 278 12.19 -15.16 -23.28
C PRO A 278 13.23 -16.24 -22.96
N GLU A 279 14.06 -16.03 -21.93
CA GLU A 279 15.03 -17.05 -21.47
C GLU A 279 14.35 -18.28 -20.84
N LEU A 280 13.10 -18.13 -20.41
CA LEU A 280 12.24 -19.17 -19.87
C LEU A 280 11.24 -19.69 -20.90
N SER A 281 11.54 -19.52 -22.19
CA SER A 281 10.67 -19.90 -23.32
C SER A 281 9.25 -19.34 -23.18
N ALA A 282 9.13 -18.11 -22.68
CA ALA A 282 7.87 -17.43 -22.49
C ALA A 282 7.90 -16.00 -23.06
N ARG A 283 6.74 -15.50 -23.46
CA ARG A 283 6.58 -14.16 -24.01
C ARG A 283 5.49 -13.43 -23.25
N LEU A 284 5.84 -12.24 -22.75
CA LEU A 284 4.90 -11.32 -22.11
C LEU A 284 4.71 -10.10 -23.01
N THR A 285 3.46 -9.71 -23.24
CA THR A 285 3.11 -8.50 -23.99
C THR A 285 2.04 -7.71 -23.27
N ASN A 286 2.21 -6.39 -23.16
CA ASN A 286 1.18 -5.53 -22.60
C ASN A 286 0.02 -5.41 -23.58
N VAL A 287 -1.22 -5.52 -23.08
CA VAL A 287 -2.42 -5.39 -23.92
C VAL A 287 -2.63 -3.93 -24.34
N VAL A 288 -2.28 -2.99 -23.46
CA VAL A 288 -2.41 -1.55 -23.71
C VAL A 288 -1.06 -1.00 -24.18
N PRO A 289 -0.97 -0.44 -25.39
CA PRO A 289 0.29 0.13 -25.90
C PRO A 289 0.83 1.26 -25.01
N GLY A 290 2.13 1.18 -24.70
CA GLY A 290 2.83 2.18 -23.88
C GLY A 290 2.53 2.09 -22.37
N GLN A 291 1.89 1.02 -21.91
CA GLN A 291 1.76 0.68 -20.49
C GLN A 291 2.74 -0.45 -20.15
N ASN A 292 3.35 -0.40 -18.96
CA ASN A 292 4.27 -1.44 -18.48
C ASN A 292 3.59 -2.47 -17.56
N GLY A 293 2.56 -2.09 -16.80
CA GLY A 293 1.81 -3.00 -15.91
C GLY A 293 0.70 -3.79 -16.59
N LEU A 294 -0.19 -4.35 -15.76
CA LEU A 294 -1.37 -5.10 -16.20
C LEU A 294 -2.38 -4.20 -16.95
N PRO A 295 -3.17 -4.74 -17.90
CA PRO A 295 -3.26 -6.14 -18.29
C PRO A 295 -2.21 -6.58 -19.31
N ILE A 296 -1.84 -7.86 -19.24
CA ILE A 296 -0.82 -8.50 -20.10
C ILE A 296 -1.37 -9.76 -20.78
N ARG A 297 -0.72 -10.16 -21.88
CA ARG A 297 -0.81 -11.52 -22.44
C ARG A 297 0.49 -12.25 -22.17
N LEU A 298 0.38 -13.47 -21.67
CA LEU A 298 1.48 -14.38 -21.38
C LEU A 298 1.33 -15.63 -22.26
N GLU A 299 2.37 -15.96 -23.01
CA GLU A 299 2.46 -17.19 -23.79
C GLU A 299 3.66 -17.99 -23.30
N CYS A 300 3.46 -19.23 -22.85
CA CYS A 300 4.53 -20.10 -22.36
C CYS A 300 4.61 -21.36 -23.22
N ALA A 301 5.83 -21.77 -23.55
CA ALA A 301 6.07 -23.05 -24.24
C ALA A 301 6.03 -24.25 -23.28
N GLY A 302 6.24 -24.03 -21.98
CA GLY A 302 6.36 -25.11 -20.98
C GLY A 302 7.73 -25.79 -20.93
N ILE A 303 8.71 -25.28 -21.68
CA ILE A 303 10.06 -25.82 -21.75
C ILE A 303 11.00 -24.83 -21.06
N LEU A 304 11.57 -25.25 -19.94
CA LEU A 304 12.44 -24.41 -19.14
C LEU A 304 13.89 -24.91 -19.20
N PRO A 305 14.88 -24.00 -19.19
CA PRO A 305 16.27 -24.40 -19.13
C PRO A 305 16.61 -25.01 -17.76
N ASP A 306 17.61 -25.89 -17.76
CA ASP A 306 18.13 -26.56 -16.56
C ASP A 306 18.85 -25.57 -15.63
N SER A 307 19.37 -24.47 -16.17
CA SER A 307 19.98 -23.38 -15.41
C SER A 307 19.49 -22.02 -15.89
N VAL A 308 19.21 -21.13 -14.94
CA VAL A 308 18.67 -19.77 -15.15
C VAL A 308 19.49 -18.79 -14.33
N THR A 309 19.95 -17.71 -14.95
CA THR A 309 20.62 -16.60 -14.25
C THR A 309 19.65 -15.45 -14.11
N LEU A 310 19.45 -14.96 -12.89
CA LEU A 310 18.48 -13.91 -12.61
C LEU A 310 19.09 -12.52 -12.83
N PRO A 311 18.45 -11.64 -13.62
CA PRO A 311 18.81 -10.23 -13.68
C PRO A 311 18.67 -9.52 -12.32
N ALA A 312 19.55 -8.55 -12.08
CA ALA A 312 19.56 -7.76 -10.85
C ALA A 312 18.29 -6.92 -10.66
N ASP A 313 17.68 -6.47 -11.76
CA ASP A 313 16.49 -5.61 -11.80
C ASP A 313 15.17 -6.41 -11.79
N LEU A 314 15.21 -7.73 -11.65
CA LEU A 314 13.99 -8.52 -11.50
C LEU A 314 13.21 -8.12 -10.25
N PRO A 315 11.86 -8.19 -10.30
CA PRO A 315 11.04 -8.03 -9.10
C PRO A 315 11.49 -9.02 -8.01
N PRO A 316 11.67 -8.56 -6.76
CA PRO A 316 12.38 -9.31 -5.72
C PRO A 316 11.77 -10.69 -5.50
N ASP A 317 10.44 -10.78 -5.32
CA ASP A 317 9.77 -12.04 -5.00
C ASP A 317 9.42 -12.91 -6.22
N PHE A 318 9.81 -12.52 -7.44
CA PHE A 318 9.61 -13.38 -8.60
C PHE A 318 10.45 -14.66 -8.51
N LEU A 319 11.68 -14.58 -7.96
CA LEU A 319 12.49 -15.77 -7.68
C LEU A 319 11.76 -16.71 -6.72
N SER A 320 11.19 -16.18 -5.64
CA SER A 320 10.44 -16.95 -4.64
C SER A 320 9.29 -17.73 -5.29
N ALA A 321 8.56 -17.11 -6.22
CA ALA A 321 7.52 -17.79 -6.98
C ALA A 321 8.08 -18.87 -7.95
N LEU A 322 9.22 -18.61 -8.62
CA LEU A 322 9.89 -19.61 -9.47
C LEU A 322 10.33 -20.84 -8.67
N LEU A 323 10.88 -20.64 -7.47
CA LEU A 323 11.30 -21.73 -6.59
C LEU A 323 10.11 -22.56 -6.12
N LEU A 324 8.98 -21.94 -5.78
CA LEU A 324 7.73 -22.66 -5.44
C LEU A 324 7.18 -23.49 -6.62
N ALA A 325 7.35 -23.00 -7.85
CA ALA A 325 6.90 -23.68 -9.05
C ALA A 325 7.89 -24.76 -9.53
N ALA A 326 9.16 -24.70 -9.11
CA ALA A 326 10.23 -25.58 -9.57
C ALA A 326 10.02 -27.09 -9.32
N PRO A 327 9.34 -27.56 -8.25
CA PRO A 327 9.06 -28.99 -8.05
C PRO A 327 8.26 -29.62 -9.19
N PHE A 328 7.48 -28.82 -9.93
CA PHE A 328 6.61 -29.25 -11.01
C PHE A 328 7.28 -29.26 -12.39
N ARG A 329 8.59 -29.01 -12.46
CA ARG A 329 9.39 -29.12 -13.68
C ARG A 329 9.64 -30.57 -14.07
N GLU A 330 10.08 -30.79 -15.30
CA GLU A 330 10.53 -32.11 -15.75
C GLU A 330 11.96 -32.45 -15.32
N ARG A 331 12.80 -31.41 -15.14
CA ARG A 331 14.24 -31.54 -14.84
C ARG A 331 14.65 -30.59 -13.71
N PRO A 332 15.72 -30.93 -12.96
CA PRO A 332 16.28 -30.04 -11.94
C PRO A 332 16.52 -28.63 -12.48
N GLY A 333 16.07 -27.64 -11.72
CA GLY A 333 16.25 -26.23 -12.04
C GLY A 333 17.29 -25.61 -11.13
N ARG A 334 18.39 -25.13 -11.71
CA ARG A 334 19.39 -24.30 -11.04
C ARG A 334 19.11 -22.83 -11.28
N PHE A 335 18.95 -22.07 -10.21
CA PHE A 335 18.66 -20.63 -10.23
C PHE A 335 19.87 -19.88 -9.65
N VAL A 336 20.50 -19.02 -10.45
CA VAL A 336 21.69 -18.24 -10.07
C VAL A 336 21.25 -16.82 -9.71
N LEU A 337 21.52 -16.42 -8.47
CA LEU A 337 21.14 -15.11 -7.94
C LEU A 337 22.14 -14.03 -8.37
N PRO A 338 21.68 -12.79 -8.61
CA PRO A 338 22.57 -11.67 -8.88
C PRO A 338 23.35 -11.27 -7.62
N GLU A 339 24.47 -10.57 -7.80
CA GLU A 339 25.29 -10.08 -6.68
C GLU A 339 24.65 -8.89 -5.96
N THR A 340 23.94 -8.05 -6.72
CA THR A 340 23.34 -6.80 -6.24
C THR A 340 21.93 -6.65 -6.78
N GLY A 341 21.18 -5.70 -6.23
CA GLY A 341 19.83 -5.38 -6.65
C GLY A 341 18.75 -6.16 -5.88
N PRO A 342 17.47 -5.81 -6.13
CA PRO A 342 16.33 -6.35 -5.37
C PRO A 342 16.20 -7.87 -5.43
N ALA A 343 16.62 -8.50 -6.53
CA ALA A 343 16.55 -9.96 -6.68
C ALA A 343 17.70 -10.72 -5.99
N ALA A 344 18.71 -10.03 -5.44
CA ALA A 344 19.85 -10.67 -4.78
C ALA A 344 19.46 -11.33 -3.45
N LYS A 345 18.54 -10.68 -2.72
CA LYS A 345 18.04 -11.16 -1.41
C LYS A 345 16.51 -10.97 -1.31
N PRO A 346 15.71 -11.77 -2.03
CA PRO A 346 14.25 -11.63 -1.97
C PRO A 346 13.72 -11.72 -0.53
N PRO A 347 12.81 -10.83 -0.10
CA PRO A 347 12.20 -10.90 1.22
C PRO A 347 11.50 -12.23 1.49
N LEU A 348 10.79 -12.79 0.49
CA LEU A 348 10.03 -14.03 0.66
C LEU A 348 10.88 -15.32 0.57
N LEU A 349 12.19 -15.22 0.30
CA LEU A 349 13.03 -16.37 0.02
C LEU A 349 13.03 -17.40 1.16
N ASP A 350 13.23 -16.95 2.40
CA ASP A 350 13.36 -17.83 3.57
C ASP A 350 12.03 -18.57 3.84
N THR A 351 10.90 -17.87 3.65
CA THR A 351 9.56 -18.45 3.74
C THR A 351 9.37 -19.54 2.71
N VAL A 352 9.73 -19.31 1.45
CA VAL A 352 9.61 -20.31 0.39
C VAL A 352 10.49 -21.52 0.63
N LEU A 353 11.73 -21.32 1.05
CA LEU A 353 12.65 -22.42 1.36
C LEU A 353 12.11 -23.29 2.51
N THR A 354 11.54 -22.67 3.54
CA THR A 354 10.90 -23.38 4.66
C THR A 354 9.70 -24.18 4.17
N VAL A 355 8.81 -23.57 3.38
CA VAL A 355 7.63 -24.24 2.81
C VAL A 355 8.03 -25.42 1.91
N LEU A 356 9.05 -25.27 1.07
CA LEU A 356 9.55 -26.35 0.21
C LEU A 356 10.14 -27.50 1.03
N ALA A 357 10.92 -27.19 2.06
CA ALA A 357 11.49 -28.19 2.96
C ALA A 357 10.39 -28.97 3.69
N GLU A 358 9.40 -28.29 4.27
CA GLU A 358 8.25 -28.92 4.93
C GLU A 358 7.37 -29.72 3.97
N ALA A 359 7.33 -29.32 2.69
CA ALA A 359 6.66 -30.06 1.63
C ALA A 359 7.50 -31.25 1.09
N GLY A 360 8.64 -31.57 1.71
CA GLY A 360 9.50 -32.69 1.32
C GLY A 360 10.22 -32.49 -0.02
N VAL A 361 10.35 -31.26 -0.50
CA VAL A 361 11.07 -30.95 -1.73
C VAL A 361 12.57 -30.84 -1.43
N LYS A 362 13.38 -31.55 -2.23
CA LYS A 362 14.84 -31.46 -2.11
C LYS A 362 15.35 -30.16 -2.74
N VAL A 363 15.88 -29.28 -1.89
CA VAL A 363 16.51 -28.01 -2.28
C VAL A 363 17.96 -28.02 -1.82
N GLU A 364 18.88 -27.74 -2.75
CA GLU A 364 20.30 -27.57 -2.49
C GLU A 364 20.65 -26.10 -2.69
N ARG A 365 21.42 -25.54 -1.75
CA ARG A 365 21.81 -24.13 -1.78
C ARG A 365 23.31 -24.00 -1.65
N ASP A 366 23.90 -23.29 -2.60
CA ASP A 366 25.26 -22.76 -2.56
C ASP A 366 25.21 -21.25 -2.31
N ASP A 367 26.38 -20.60 -2.25
CA ASP A 367 26.49 -19.16 -1.97
C ASP A 367 25.59 -18.28 -2.87
N ARG A 368 25.49 -18.62 -4.17
CA ARG A 368 24.72 -17.85 -5.16
C ARG A 368 23.87 -18.71 -6.09
N SER A 369 23.66 -19.97 -5.75
CA SER A 369 22.75 -20.82 -6.52
C SER A 369 21.82 -21.63 -5.64
N ILE A 370 20.60 -21.78 -6.12
CA ILE A 370 19.60 -22.64 -5.53
C ILE A 370 19.20 -23.67 -6.59
N THR A 371 19.35 -24.95 -6.26
CA THR A 371 18.96 -26.05 -7.13
C THR A 371 17.77 -26.75 -6.52
N VAL A 372 16.66 -26.83 -7.26
CA VAL A 372 15.46 -27.54 -6.84
C VAL A 372 15.33 -28.83 -7.65
N THR A 373 15.26 -29.95 -6.96
CA THR A 373 15.00 -31.25 -7.59
C THR A 373 13.49 -31.40 -7.83
N PRO A 374 13.05 -31.79 -9.04
CA PRO A 374 11.63 -31.97 -9.29
C PRO A 374 11.08 -33.17 -8.54
N GLY A 375 9.80 -33.11 -8.21
CA GLY A 375 9.13 -34.16 -7.45
C GLY A 375 7.75 -33.70 -7.03
N VAL A 376 6.85 -34.66 -6.83
CA VAL A 376 5.51 -34.37 -6.28
C VAL A 376 5.69 -33.99 -4.81
N PRO A 377 5.35 -32.76 -4.40
CA PRO A 377 5.49 -32.36 -3.01
C PRO A 377 4.61 -33.19 -2.08
N SER A 378 5.14 -33.56 -0.92
CA SER A 378 4.43 -34.26 0.16
C SER A 378 3.91 -33.24 1.17
N LEU A 379 2.73 -32.70 0.93
CA LEU A 379 2.15 -31.68 1.80
C LEU A 379 1.57 -32.30 3.07
N PRO A 380 1.87 -31.78 4.28
CA PRO A 380 1.15 -32.15 5.49
C PRO A 380 -0.33 -31.72 5.39
N GLU A 381 -1.22 -32.44 6.05
CA GLU A 381 -2.65 -32.12 6.04
C GLU A 381 -2.94 -30.75 6.70
N LYS A 382 -2.16 -30.41 7.73
CA LYS A 382 -2.28 -29.16 8.51
C LYS A 382 -0.89 -28.55 8.72
N PRO A 383 -0.29 -27.90 7.70
CA PRO A 383 0.98 -27.19 7.88
C PRO A 383 0.81 -26.08 8.92
N VAL A 384 1.85 -25.90 9.75
CA VAL A 384 1.87 -24.84 10.75
C VAL A 384 2.33 -23.56 10.08
N LEU A 385 1.43 -22.59 9.95
CA LEU A 385 1.81 -21.28 9.44
C LEU A 385 2.53 -20.47 10.53
N PRO A 386 3.64 -19.79 10.21
CA PRO A 386 4.27 -18.88 11.14
C PRO A 386 3.38 -17.66 11.41
N ILE A 387 3.63 -16.99 12.53
CA ILE A 387 3.10 -15.68 12.84
C ILE A 387 3.56 -14.69 11.76
N ASN A 388 2.67 -13.79 11.31
CA ASN A 388 3.08 -12.71 10.42
C ASN A 388 4.13 -11.81 11.11
N THR A 389 5.34 -11.75 10.55
CA THR A 389 6.49 -11.08 11.21
C THR A 389 6.24 -9.61 11.50
N LEU A 390 5.71 -8.85 10.53
CA LEU A 390 5.42 -7.43 10.70
C LEU A 390 4.41 -7.18 11.82
N LEU A 391 3.26 -7.82 11.75
CA LEU A 391 2.20 -7.63 12.73
C LEU A 391 2.62 -8.18 14.10
N GLY A 392 3.27 -9.33 14.13
CA GLY A 392 3.83 -9.91 15.35
C GLY A 392 4.83 -8.97 16.02
N ALA A 393 5.80 -8.43 15.27
CA ALA A 393 6.77 -7.46 15.78
C ALA A 393 6.09 -6.18 16.29
N ALA A 394 5.10 -5.67 15.57
CA ALA A 394 4.35 -4.49 16.00
C ALA A 394 3.59 -4.72 17.33
N LEU A 395 2.94 -5.88 17.50
CA LEU A 395 2.24 -6.24 18.73
C LEU A 395 3.22 -6.52 19.89
N LEU A 396 4.34 -7.17 19.61
CA LEU A 396 5.42 -7.39 20.57
C LEU A 396 6.12 -6.08 20.97
N ALA A 397 6.05 -5.03 20.15
CA ALA A 397 6.59 -3.71 20.48
C ALA A 397 5.71 -2.90 21.45
N LEU A 398 4.43 -3.28 21.64
CA LEU A 398 3.49 -2.54 22.50
C LEU A 398 4.00 -2.30 23.93
N PRO A 399 4.62 -3.28 24.64
CA PRO A 399 5.16 -3.04 25.97
C PRO A 399 6.27 -1.97 26.00
N ALA A 400 6.99 -1.77 24.90
CA ALA A 400 7.98 -0.70 24.81
C ALA A 400 7.31 0.67 24.78
N LEU A 401 6.04 0.76 24.38
CA LEU A 401 5.30 2.02 24.26
C LEU A 401 4.38 2.26 25.47
N ALA A 402 3.65 1.23 25.90
CA ALA A 402 2.61 1.32 26.92
C ALA A 402 2.97 0.65 28.27
N GLY A 403 4.07 -0.10 28.34
CA GLY A 403 4.38 -1.00 29.46
C GLY A 403 3.52 -2.27 29.43
N GLY A 404 3.71 -3.18 30.39
CA GLY A 404 2.96 -4.44 30.48
C GLY A 404 3.64 -5.58 29.71
N ARG A 405 2.84 -6.47 29.10
CA ARG A 405 3.31 -7.66 28.38
C ARG A 405 2.45 -8.01 27.16
N THR A 406 3.09 -8.67 26.20
CA THR A 406 2.46 -9.26 25.01
C THR A 406 2.84 -10.74 24.93
N ARG A 407 1.86 -11.60 24.69
CA ARG A 407 1.99 -13.02 24.38
C ARG A 407 1.24 -13.32 23.09
N LEU A 408 1.95 -13.88 22.13
CA LEU A 408 1.41 -14.27 20.82
C LEU A 408 1.55 -15.77 20.67
N GLU A 409 0.43 -16.48 20.60
CA GLU A 409 0.42 -17.93 20.40
C GLU A 409 0.64 -18.25 18.91
N GLY A 410 1.57 -19.17 18.62
CA GLY A 410 1.91 -19.60 17.27
C GLY A 410 3.41 -19.74 17.02
N LEU A 411 3.76 -20.26 15.84
CA LEU A 411 5.16 -20.45 15.45
C LEU A 411 5.80 -19.10 15.10
N TRP A 412 6.80 -18.67 15.86
CA TRP A 412 7.67 -17.58 15.43
C TRP A 412 8.66 -18.09 14.38
N ALA A 413 8.72 -17.44 13.22
CA ALA A 413 9.49 -17.93 12.09
C ALA A 413 11.00 -17.84 12.32
N SER A 414 11.78 -18.77 11.78
CA SER A 414 13.25 -18.68 11.75
C SER A 414 13.74 -18.05 10.44
N THR A 415 13.31 -16.82 10.15
CA THR A 415 13.68 -16.06 8.93
C THR A 415 14.59 -14.89 9.26
N ARG A 416 15.28 -14.33 8.25
CA ARG A 416 16.08 -13.10 8.41
C ARG A 416 15.25 -11.94 8.93
N SER A 417 14.02 -11.77 8.42
CA SER A 417 13.08 -10.75 8.89
C SER A 417 12.68 -10.96 10.36
N ALA A 418 12.38 -12.20 10.79
CA ALA A 418 12.05 -12.48 12.19
C ALA A 418 13.23 -12.21 13.15
N ALA A 419 14.46 -12.58 12.75
CA ALA A 419 15.66 -12.27 13.51
C ALA A 419 15.93 -10.75 13.61
N LEU A 420 15.67 -9.99 12.54
CA LEU A 420 15.73 -8.53 12.57
C LEU A 420 14.64 -7.94 13.48
N ALA A 421 13.41 -8.46 13.45
CA ALA A 421 12.34 -8.05 14.35
C ALA A 421 12.73 -8.26 15.82
N GLU A 422 13.28 -9.41 16.19
CA GLU A 422 13.76 -9.66 17.56
C GLU A 422 14.87 -8.67 17.97
N ARG A 423 15.82 -8.39 17.07
CA ARG A 423 16.85 -7.36 17.31
C ARG A 423 16.24 -5.98 17.54
N LEU A 424 15.27 -5.56 16.73
CA LEU A 424 14.55 -4.30 16.91
C LEU A 424 13.85 -4.22 18.27
N LEU A 425 13.17 -5.29 18.68
CA LEU A 425 12.48 -5.38 19.96
C LEU A 425 13.45 -5.31 21.15
N ASN A 426 14.56 -6.05 21.07
CA ASN A 426 15.61 -6.01 22.09
C ASN A 426 16.23 -4.61 22.21
N ARG A 427 16.53 -3.94 21.07
CA ARG A 427 16.99 -2.53 21.05
C ARG A 427 15.95 -1.57 21.63
N ALA A 428 14.66 -1.90 21.55
CA ALA A 428 13.61 -1.12 22.21
C ALA A 428 13.58 -1.28 23.74
N GLY A 429 14.45 -2.11 24.33
CA GLY A 429 14.49 -2.40 25.77
C GLY A 429 13.47 -3.44 26.20
N LEU A 430 13.09 -4.34 25.28
CA LEU A 430 12.23 -5.47 25.58
C LEU A 430 13.06 -6.72 25.82
N GLU A 431 12.57 -7.57 26.71
CA GLU A 431 12.97 -8.97 26.75
C GLU A 431 12.00 -9.75 25.85
N VAL A 432 12.55 -10.48 24.88
CA VAL A 432 11.79 -11.32 23.96
C VAL A 432 12.14 -12.78 24.20
N LEU A 433 11.14 -13.60 24.48
CA LEU A 433 11.31 -15.03 24.79
C LEU A 433 10.39 -15.85 23.90
N THR A 434 10.91 -16.94 23.35
CA THR A 434 10.14 -17.89 22.55
C THR A 434 10.06 -19.23 23.29
N ASP A 435 8.86 -19.77 23.44
CA ASP A 435 8.59 -21.08 24.03
C ASP A 435 7.83 -21.98 23.04
N ALA A 436 7.37 -23.14 23.50
CA ALA A 436 6.65 -24.10 22.66
C ALA A 436 5.24 -23.61 22.24
N GLU A 437 4.68 -22.62 22.95
CA GLU A 437 3.32 -22.12 22.73
C GLU A 437 3.31 -20.80 21.94
N GLY A 438 4.40 -20.05 21.98
CA GLY A 438 4.63 -18.91 21.08
C GLY A 438 5.74 -17.97 21.52
N ILE A 439 5.53 -16.67 21.30
CA ILE A 439 6.51 -15.62 21.56
C ILE A 439 5.96 -14.54 22.50
N HIS A 440 6.80 -14.08 23.42
CA HIS A 440 6.45 -13.18 24.51
C HIS A 440 7.37 -11.98 24.50
N SER A 441 6.83 -10.80 24.84
CA SER A 441 7.63 -9.62 25.13
C SER A 441 7.18 -8.91 26.40
N THR A 442 8.15 -8.45 27.17
CA THR A 442 7.96 -7.65 28.39
C THR A 442 8.93 -6.48 28.40
N ARG A 443 8.55 -5.37 29.03
CA ARG A 443 9.48 -4.26 29.27
C ARG A 443 10.22 -4.51 30.57
N LEU A 444 11.56 -4.54 30.51
CA LEU A 444 12.40 -4.60 31.70
C LEU A 444 12.35 -3.26 32.46
N GLU A 445 12.23 -3.29 33.79
CA GLU A 445 11.97 -2.12 34.63
C GLU A 445 12.99 -0.98 34.47
N ASN A 446 14.24 -1.31 34.08
CA ASN A 446 15.34 -0.34 33.91
C ASN A 446 15.90 -0.28 32.49
N ALA A 447 15.28 -0.93 31.51
CA ALA A 447 15.81 -0.92 30.15
C ALA A 447 15.50 0.40 29.44
N THR A 448 16.54 1.11 29.05
CA THR A 448 16.44 2.24 28.13
C THR A 448 16.54 1.74 26.69
N PRO A 449 15.74 2.30 25.74
CA PRO A 449 15.96 2.02 24.33
C PRO A 449 17.37 2.41 23.90
N GLN A 450 17.91 1.63 22.98
CA GLN A 450 19.20 1.87 22.34
C GLN A 450 18.96 2.33 20.90
N ALA A 451 19.89 3.13 20.37
CA ALA A 451 19.90 3.45 18.95
C ALA A 451 20.23 2.18 18.12
N LEU A 452 19.62 2.08 16.94
CA LEU A 452 20.07 1.18 15.90
C LEU A 452 21.33 1.75 15.27
N ASP A 453 22.31 0.90 14.99
CA ASP A 453 23.45 1.32 14.17
C ASP A 453 23.11 1.32 12.68
N ALA A 454 24.04 1.85 11.88
CA ALA A 454 23.84 2.00 10.43
C ALA A 454 23.74 0.65 9.71
N GLU A 455 24.44 -0.38 10.19
CA GLU A 455 24.42 -1.71 9.58
C GLU A 455 23.09 -2.41 9.86
N GLU A 456 22.59 -2.34 11.09
CA GLU A 456 21.27 -2.84 11.47
C GLU A 456 20.16 -2.17 10.66
N LEU A 457 20.22 -0.85 10.49
CA LEU A 457 19.21 -0.11 9.75
C LEU A 457 19.25 -0.40 8.24
N SER A 458 20.44 -0.54 7.66
CA SER A 458 20.61 -0.97 6.27
C SER A 458 20.07 -2.39 6.07
N ALA A 459 20.39 -3.31 6.99
CA ALA A 459 19.90 -4.68 6.94
C ALA A 459 18.37 -4.76 7.01
N VAL A 460 17.72 -3.92 7.82
CA VAL A 460 16.26 -3.80 7.81
C VAL A 460 15.75 -3.31 6.46
N GLY A 461 16.35 -2.26 5.89
CA GLY A 461 15.94 -1.74 4.58
C GLY A 461 16.08 -2.76 3.43
N ASP A 462 17.15 -3.54 3.44
CA ASP A 462 17.49 -4.46 2.35
C ASP A 462 16.81 -5.84 2.49
N GLU A 463 16.70 -6.36 3.71
CA GLU A 463 16.27 -7.74 3.95
C GLU A 463 14.88 -7.88 4.56
N ALA A 464 14.36 -6.83 5.19
CA ALA A 464 13.04 -6.82 5.82
C ALA A 464 12.38 -5.43 5.72
N PRO A 465 12.20 -4.88 4.49
CA PRO A 465 11.69 -3.53 4.28
C PRO A 465 10.31 -3.29 4.93
N GLU A 466 9.51 -4.35 5.13
CA GLU A 466 8.25 -4.28 5.85
C GLU A 466 8.41 -3.84 7.32
N LEU A 467 9.56 -4.09 7.94
CA LEU A 467 9.87 -3.70 9.32
C LEU A 467 10.45 -2.29 9.44
N LEU A 468 10.84 -1.65 8.32
CA LEU A 468 11.45 -0.32 8.33
C LEU A 468 10.60 0.73 9.06
N PRO A 469 9.27 0.81 8.88
CA PRO A 469 8.45 1.78 9.62
C PRO A 469 8.46 1.55 11.14
N LEU A 470 8.50 0.29 11.57
CA LEU A 470 8.63 -0.06 12.98
C LEU A 470 10.02 0.32 13.51
N ALA A 471 11.09 0.07 12.74
CA ALA A 471 12.44 0.50 13.09
C ALA A 471 12.54 2.03 13.26
N VAL A 472 11.95 2.81 12.34
CA VAL A 472 11.89 4.28 12.42
C VAL A 472 11.08 4.74 13.64
N LEU A 473 9.97 4.08 13.97
CA LEU A 473 9.20 4.37 15.19
C LEU A 473 10.01 4.11 16.47
N LEU A 474 10.72 2.98 16.53
CA LEU A 474 11.54 2.63 17.70
C LEU A 474 12.76 3.56 17.83
N ALA A 475 13.35 3.97 16.71
CA ALA A 475 14.36 5.03 16.64
C ALA A 475 13.83 6.36 17.15
N ALA A 476 12.62 6.77 16.76
CA ALA A 476 11.96 7.96 17.27
C ALA A 476 11.74 7.90 18.79
N ARG A 477 11.37 6.71 19.31
CA ARG A 477 11.30 6.48 20.75
C ARG A 477 12.68 6.61 21.41
N ALA A 478 13.73 6.00 20.85
CA ALA A 478 15.08 6.09 21.39
C ALA A 478 15.57 7.54 21.49
N ALA A 479 15.37 8.34 20.44
CA ALA A 479 15.71 9.76 20.42
C ALA A 479 14.98 10.56 21.52
N ARG A 480 13.69 10.30 21.73
CA ARG A 480 12.90 10.91 22.81
C ARG A 480 13.34 10.51 24.21
N ASN A 481 14.07 9.40 24.35
CA ASN A 481 14.70 8.95 25.59
C ASN A 481 16.17 9.38 25.69
N GLY A 482 16.60 10.35 24.88
CA GLY A 482 17.93 10.97 24.97
C GLY A 482 19.04 10.23 24.24
N GLN A 483 18.74 9.22 23.42
CA GLN A 483 19.74 8.58 22.57
C GLN A 483 20.06 9.44 21.33
N THR A 484 21.30 9.44 20.89
CA THR A 484 21.68 9.97 19.58
C THR A 484 21.33 8.93 18.52
N VAL A 485 20.43 9.26 17.60
CA VAL A 485 19.92 8.33 16.58
C VAL A 485 20.13 8.94 15.20
N ASN A 486 20.83 8.21 14.34
CA ASN A 486 21.08 8.61 12.96
C ASN A 486 20.32 7.71 11.99
N LEU A 487 19.56 8.30 11.05
CA LEU A 487 18.76 7.55 10.07
C LEU A 487 19.27 7.68 8.63
N ALA A 488 20.55 8.05 8.44
CA ALA A 488 21.14 8.19 7.11
C ALA A 488 21.23 6.87 6.33
N ALA A 489 21.23 5.72 7.03
CA ALA A 489 21.24 4.39 6.42
C ALA A 489 19.84 3.90 5.98
N VAL A 490 18.78 4.71 6.16
CA VAL A 490 17.48 4.40 5.54
C VAL A 490 17.62 4.51 4.01
N PRO A 491 17.07 3.56 3.23
CA PRO A 491 17.11 3.62 1.78
C PRO A 491 16.63 4.96 1.23
N GLU A 492 17.32 5.49 0.22
CA GLU A 492 17.04 6.82 -0.34
C GLU A 492 15.57 6.96 -0.77
N ALA A 493 15.00 5.91 -1.37
CA ALA A 493 13.61 5.85 -1.80
C ALA A 493 12.57 6.04 -0.68
N GLU A 494 12.95 5.79 0.57
CA GLU A 494 12.07 5.92 1.75
C GLU A 494 12.31 7.21 2.53
N THR A 495 13.27 8.04 2.13
CA THR A 495 13.67 9.28 2.84
C THR A 495 12.49 10.23 3.03
N GLU A 496 11.74 10.52 1.97
CA GLU A 496 10.60 11.45 2.04
C GLU A 496 9.50 10.92 2.96
N THR A 497 9.17 9.62 2.83
CA THR A 497 8.16 8.97 3.67
C THR A 497 8.58 8.95 5.14
N ARG A 498 9.85 8.61 5.41
CA ARG A 498 10.46 8.63 6.74
C ARG A 498 10.34 10.02 7.35
N ASP A 499 10.70 11.06 6.63
CA ASP A 499 10.70 12.44 7.14
C ASP A 499 9.27 12.94 7.38
N ALA A 500 8.35 12.63 6.48
CA ALA A 500 6.93 12.91 6.65
C ALA A 500 6.36 12.20 7.90
N PHE A 501 6.76 10.95 8.15
CA PHE A 501 6.36 10.22 9.36
C PHE A 501 6.96 10.82 10.64
N LEU A 502 8.27 11.09 10.66
CA LEU A 502 8.96 11.69 11.81
C LEU A 502 8.40 13.07 12.15
N ALA A 503 8.09 13.89 11.15
CA ALA A 503 7.50 15.21 11.34
C ALA A 503 6.17 15.13 12.11
N ARG A 504 5.40 14.04 11.92
CA ARG A 504 4.16 13.77 12.68
C ARG A 504 4.47 13.38 14.11
N LEU A 505 5.54 12.63 14.34
CA LEU A 505 6.07 12.37 15.69
C LEU A 505 6.81 13.57 16.31
N GLY A 506 6.86 14.73 15.63
CA GLY A 506 7.51 15.94 16.16
C GLY A 506 9.03 15.83 16.17
N LEU A 507 9.57 15.05 15.25
CA LEU A 507 11.01 14.87 15.06
C LEU A 507 11.38 15.24 13.62
N VAL A 508 12.61 15.70 13.43
CA VAL A 508 13.19 15.96 12.12
C VAL A 508 14.65 15.50 12.13
N PRO A 509 15.16 14.90 11.03
CA PRO A 509 16.60 14.71 10.88
C PRO A 509 17.28 16.06 10.65
N ASP A 510 18.49 16.22 11.17
CA ASP A 510 19.35 17.36 10.85
C ASP A 510 20.22 17.10 9.59
N GLU A 511 21.11 18.03 9.26
CA GLU A 511 22.01 17.92 8.10
C GLU A 511 22.93 16.68 8.15
N ARG A 512 23.16 16.11 9.33
CA ARG A 512 23.97 14.90 9.53
C ARG A 512 23.12 13.63 9.56
N GLY A 513 21.79 13.76 9.51
CA GLY A 513 20.84 12.66 9.65
C GLY A 513 20.50 12.31 11.10
N ASP A 514 20.95 13.09 12.08
CA ASP A 514 20.65 12.87 13.49
C ASP A 514 19.26 13.39 13.82
N LEU A 515 18.47 12.60 14.56
CA LEU A 515 17.12 12.98 14.95
C LEU A 515 17.12 14.06 16.03
N LYS A 516 16.34 15.11 15.80
CA LYS A 516 16.10 16.20 16.75
C LYS A 516 14.62 16.46 16.95
N ALA A 517 14.28 17.01 18.12
CA ALA A 517 12.95 17.54 18.36
C ALA A 517 12.66 18.67 17.37
N ARG A 518 11.50 18.59 16.73
CA ARG A 518 11.01 19.66 15.87
C ARG A 518 10.64 20.86 16.75
N GLU A 519 11.15 22.03 16.40
CA GLU A 519 10.71 23.27 17.03
C GLU A 519 9.25 23.53 16.63
N GLU A 520 8.36 23.47 17.62
CA GLU A 520 6.95 23.78 17.45
C GLU A 520 6.62 25.01 18.29
N THR A 521 6.27 26.11 17.64
CA THR A 521 5.71 27.28 18.31
C THR A 521 4.21 27.08 18.54
N GLY A 522 3.63 27.78 19.53
CA GLY A 522 2.19 27.68 19.84
C GLY A 522 1.25 28.01 18.68
N ASP A 523 1.75 28.68 17.64
CA ASP A 523 1.02 29.02 16.41
C ASP A 523 1.20 28.01 15.27
N THR A 524 1.93 26.90 15.50
CA THR A 524 2.14 25.90 14.45
C THR A 524 0.82 25.17 14.18
N PRO A 525 0.25 25.25 12.96
CA PRO A 525 -1.00 24.59 12.66
C PRO A 525 -0.83 23.06 12.78
N PRO A 526 -1.86 22.34 13.24
CA PRO A 526 -1.80 20.88 13.32
C PRO A 526 -1.60 20.31 11.92
N LEU A 527 -0.75 19.29 11.82
CA LEU A 527 -0.54 18.59 10.55
C LEU A 527 -1.87 17.95 10.09
N PRO A 528 -2.13 17.94 8.77
CA PRO A 528 -3.29 17.25 8.22
C PRO A 528 -3.19 15.74 8.49
N ALA A 529 -4.33 15.06 8.38
CA ALA A 529 -4.37 13.61 8.47
C ALA A 529 -3.40 12.98 7.47
N TRP A 530 -2.65 11.97 7.91
CA TRP A 530 -1.68 11.31 7.04
C TRP A 530 -2.35 10.27 6.18
N LEU A 531 -2.15 10.34 4.87
CA LEU A 531 -2.37 9.18 4.01
C LEU A 531 -1.11 8.32 4.12
N ALA A 532 -1.19 7.24 4.92
CA ALA A 532 -0.08 6.32 5.05
C ALA A 532 0.13 5.58 3.71
N PRO A 533 1.37 5.52 3.19
CA PRO A 533 1.61 4.94 1.88
C PRO A 533 1.48 3.41 1.84
N SER A 534 1.54 2.75 2.99
CA SER A 534 1.38 1.30 3.10
C SER A 534 0.88 0.88 4.49
N ALA A 535 0.41 -0.37 4.60
CA ALA A 535 -0.01 -0.94 5.88
C ALA A 535 1.09 -0.90 6.96
N PRO A 536 2.37 -1.26 6.69
CA PRO A 536 3.48 -1.08 7.63
C PRO A 536 3.57 0.33 8.24
N TRP A 537 3.46 1.38 7.42
CA TRP A 537 3.51 2.77 7.88
C TRP A 537 2.26 3.17 8.68
N ALA A 538 1.07 2.65 8.32
CA ALA A 538 -0.14 2.87 9.09
C ALA A 538 -0.09 2.20 10.48
N VAL A 539 0.45 0.99 10.58
CA VAL A 539 0.69 0.32 11.88
C VAL A 539 1.67 1.14 12.72
N ALA A 540 2.78 1.58 12.13
CA ALA A 540 3.76 2.42 12.82
C ALA A 540 3.15 3.75 13.31
N LEU A 541 2.25 4.36 12.54
CA LEU A 541 1.53 5.58 12.97
C LEU A 541 0.58 5.30 14.13
N ALA A 542 -0.17 4.19 14.08
CA ALA A 542 -1.04 3.77 15.17
C ALA A 542 -0.26 3.58 16.47
N LEU A 543 0.87 2.85 16.41
CA LEU A 543 1.76 2.70 17.55
C LEU A 543 2.44 4.01 17.96
N GLY A 544 2.76 4.89 17.00
CA GLY A 544 3.29 6.22 17.25
C GLY A 544 2.37 7.12 18.08
N ALA A 545 1.07 6.85 18.11
CA ALA A 545 0.11 7.58 18.92
C ALA A 545 0.34 7.39 20.44
N PHE A 546 1.03 6.33 20.85
CA PHE A 546 1.51 6.16 22.23
C PHE A 546 2.67 7.09 22.59
N LEU A 547 3.45 7.53 21.59
CA LEU A 547 4.53 8.50 21.79
C LEU A 547 4.00 9.93 21.71
N ARG A 548 3.11 10.22 20.77
CA ARG A 548 2.56 11.56 20.56
C ARG A 548 1.05 11.49 20.40
N PRO A 549 0.25 12.18 21.23
CA PRO A 549 -1.19 12.19 21.08
C PRO A 549 -1.63 13.00 19.84
N ASN A 550 -2.91 12.84 19.47
CA ASN A 550 -3.58 13.59 18.40
C ASN A 550 -3.07 13.30 16.97
N LEU A 551 -2.54 12.10 16.73
CA LEU A 551 -2.23 11.66 15.37
C LEU A 551 -3.51 11.30 14.62
N ARG A 552 -3.53 11.59 13.31
CA ARG A 552 -4.69 11.38 12.43
C ARG A 552 -4.26 10.59 11.20
N LEU A 553 -4.99 9.52 10.90
CA LEU A 553 -4.79 8.67 9.72
C LEU A 553 -5.93 8.91 8.72
N GLY A 554 -5.62 9.32 7.50
CA GLY A 554 -6.62 9.63 6.47
C GLY A 554 -7.17 8.41 5.75
N ASN A 555 -6.45 7.28 5.75
CA ASN A 555 -6.80 6.05 5.04
C ASN A 555 -6.75 4.81 5.95
N PRO A 556 -7.58 4.72 7.02
CA PRO A 556 -7.57 3.56 7.92
C PRO A 556 -7.82 2.21 7.22
N GLY A 557 -8.46 2.23 6.04
CA GLY A 557 -8.67 1.05 5.20
C GLY A 557 -7.39 0.36 4.76
N VAL A 558 -6.25 1.06 4.65
CA VAL A 558 -4.97 0.44 4.20
C VAL A 558 -4.52 -0.73 5.08
N LEU A 559 -4.97 -0.80 6.34
CA LEU A 559 -4.64 -1.91 7.23
C LEU A 559 -5.42 -3.20 6.94
N THR A 560 -6.49 -3.15 6.14
CA THR A 560 -7.18 -4.37 5.71
C THR A 560 -6.31 -5.24 4.80
N ASP A 561 -5.32 -4.64 4.13
CA ASP A 561 -4.33 -5.35 3.30
C ASP A 561 -3.40 -6.24 4.14
N LEU A 562 -3.22 -5.89 5.41
CA LEU A 562 -2.39 -6.65 6.36
C LEU A 562 -3.25 -7.51 7.28
N PHE A 563 -4.22 -6.90 7.96
CA PHE A 563 -5.06 -7.57 8.95
C PHE A 563 -6.42 -6.86 9.11
N PRO A 564 -7.51 -7.42 8.54
CA PRO A 564 -8.84 -6.78 8.56
C PRO A 564 -9.36 -6.45 9.97
N ALA A 565 -9.00 -7.25 10.98
CA ALA A 565 -9.41 -7.06 12.36
C ALA A 565 -8.48 -6.13 13.17
N PHE A 566 -7.52 -5.46 12.53
CA PHE A 566 -6.53 -4.60 13.22
C PHE A 566 -7.19 -3.55 14.10
N TRP A 567 -8.18 -2.82 13.58
CA TRP A 567 -8.83 -1.75 14.36
C TRP A 567 -9.64 -2.27 15.53
N THR A 568 -10.24 -3.46 15.41
CA THR A 568 -10.91 -4.12 16.53
C THR A 568 -9.91 -4.47 17.63
N LEU A 569 -8.75 -5.03 17.27
CA LEU A 569 -7.66 -5.31 18.20
C LEU A 569 -7.15 -4.02 18.86
N TYR A 570 -6.80 -3.03 18.05
CA TYR A 570 -6.18 -1.79 18.52
C TYR A 570 -7.08 -0.98 19.45
N ASN A 571 -8.37 -0.87 19.13
CA ASN A 571 -9.33 -0.10 19.94
C ASN A 571 -9.76 -0.81 21.23
N THR A 572 -9.48 -2.11 21.38
CA THR A 572 -9.80 -2.89 22.59
C THR A 572 -8.59 -3.10 23.52
N LEU A 573 -7.45 -2.48 23.22
CA LEU A 573 -6.31 -2.41 24.14
C LEU A 573 -6.73 -1.78 25.50
N PRO A 574 -6.17 -2.24 26.63
CA PRO A 574 -4.97 -3.06 26.79
C PRO A 574 -5.17 -4.59 26.71
N THR A 575 -6.41 -5.07 26.74
CA THR A 575 -6.77 -6.51 26.74
C THR A 575 -7.66 -6.79 25.53
N PRO A 576 -7.08 -7.02 24.34
CA PRO A 576 -7.85 -7.06 23.10
C PRO A 576 -8.81 -8.26 23.04
N GLU A 577 -10.01 -8.02 22.52
CA GLU A 577 -11.02 -9.04 22.28
C GLU A 577 -11.27 -9.16 20.76
N LEU A 578 -10.67 -10.17 20.12
CA LEU A 578 -10.83 -10.43 18.67
C LEU A 578 -12.14 -11.16 18.32
N GLY A 579 -12.85 -11.69 19.32
CA GLY A 579 -14.12 -12.38 19.11
C GLY A 579 -15.24 -11.41 18.76
N ARG A 580 -16.08 -11.76 17.76
CA ARG A 580 -17.42 -11.19 17.70
C ARG A 580 -18.12 -11.56 19.01
N LYS A 581 -18.55 -10.57 19.80
CA LYS A 581 -19.60 -10.84 20.80
C LYS A 581 -20.71 -11.55 20.04
N LYS A 582 -21.01 -12.81 20.37
CA LYS A 582 -22.29 -13.41 19.99
C LYS A 582 -23.31 -12.36 20.37
N ALA A 583 -24.05 -11.83 19.39
CA ALA A 583 -25.13 -10.91 19.68
C ALA A 583 -25.91 -11.56 20.82
N GLU A 584 -26.02 -10.86 21.96
CA GLU A 584 -26.94 -11.30 22.99
C GLU A 584 -28.25 -11.63 22.28
N PRO A 585 -28.86 -12.79 22.52
CA PRO A 585 -30.14 -13.11 21.90
C PRO A 585 -31.04 -11.93 22.21
N VAL A 586 -31.34 -11.13 21.19
CA VAL A 586 -32.21 -9.98 21.33
C VAL A 586 -33.50 -10.59 21.83
N ASP A 587 -33.79 -10.32 23.10
CA ASP A 587 -34.95 -10.82 23.79
C ASP A 587 -36.14 -10.51 22.88
N VAL A 588 -36.72 -11.56 22.29
CA VAL A 588 -37.75 -11.42 21.26
C VAL A 588 -38.90 -10.73 21.94
N LYS A 589 -39.04 -9.42 21.72
CA LYS A 589 -40.20 -8.66 22.20
C LYS A 589 -41.43 -9.44 21.78
N PRO A 590 -42.32 -9.81 22.72
CA PRO A 590 -43.45 -10.66 22.40
C PRO A 590 -44.25 -10.02 21.28
N ALA A 591 -44.51 -10.80 20.22
CA ALA A 591 -45.25 -10.36 19.05
C ALA A 591 -46.54 -9.67 19.50
N ARG A 592 -46.71 -8.40 19.11
CA ARG A 592 -47.96 -7.66 19.34
C ARG A 592 -49.09 -8.47 18.71
N ARG A 593 -49.95 -9.07 19.55
CA ARG A 593 -51.23 -9.67 19.14
C ARG A 593 -52.00 -8.62 18.35
N ARG A 594 -52.19 -8.85 17.04
CA ARG A 594 -53.15 -8.11 16.23
C ARG A 594 -54.54 -8.48 16.73
N ILE A 595 -55.18 -7.53 17.43
CA ILE A 595 -56.61 -7.60 17.71
C ILE A 595 -57.31 -7.27 16.39
N ILE A 596 -57.98 -8.26 15.80
CA ILE A 596 -58.83 -8.06 14.63
C ILE A 596 -60.16 -7.53 15.16
N ALA A 597 -60.43 -6.25 14.95
CA ALA A 597 -61.76 -5.70 15.13
C ALA A 597 -62.62 -6.14 13.93
N GLN A 598 -63.64 -6.96 14.18
CA GLN A 598 -64.70 -7.24 13.20
C GLN A 598 -65.50 -5.95 12.97
N GLY A 599 -65.45 -5.44 11.74
CA GLY A 599 -66.20 -4.29 11.27
C GLY A 599 -66.78 -4.59 9.89
N VAL A 600 -68.10 -4.72 9.85
CA VAL A 600 -68.99 -5.04 8.74
C VAL A 600 -68.79 -4.09 7.55
N TYR A 601 -68.52 -4.63 6.35
CA TYR A 601 -68.97 -4.05 5.08
C TYR A 601 -68.99 -5.11 3.96
N GLY A 602 -70.21 -5.48 3.54
CA GLY A 602 -70.65 -5.74 2.17
C GLY A 602 -70.04 -6.89 1.37
N ASP A 603 -70.83 -7.93 1.15
CA ASP A 603 -70.59 -9.03 0.19
C ASP A 603 -70.24 -8.50 -1.22
N LEU A 604 -69.12 -8.98 -1.77
CA LEU A 604 -68.79 -8.86 -3.19
C LEU A 604 -69.29 -10.13 -3.91
N PRO A 605 -69.95 -9.99 -5.08
CA PRO A 605 -70.63 -11.10 -5.75
C PRO A 605 -69.63 -12.11 -6.38
N PRO A 606 -70.02 -13.40 -6.50
CA PRO A 606 -69.13 -14.47 -6.95
C PRO A 606 -68.85 -14.44 -8.46
N GLU A 607 -67.60 -14.67 -8.83
CA GLU A 607 -67.14 -14.83 -10.21
C GLU A 607 -67.73 -16.11 -10.85
N SER A 608 -68.16 -15.99 -12.10
CA SER A 608 -68.72 -17.10 -12.90
C SER A 608 -67.60 -17.95 -13.54
N PRO A 609 -67.79 -19.28 -13.66
CA PRO A 609 -66.74 -20.21 -14.07
C PRO A 609 -66.48 -20.23 -15.58
N ALA A 610 -65.24 -20.56 -15.94
CA ALA A 610 -64.77 -20.77 -17.31
C ALA A 610 -65.46 -21.97 -17.99
N GLY A 611 -65.74 -21.83 -19.29
CA GLY A 611 -66.18 -22.92 -20.16
C GLY A 611 -66.07 -22.56 -21.64
N ASP A 612 -65.18 -23.30 -22.32
CA ASP A 612 -65.16 -23.84 -23.69
C ASP A 612 -65.55 -23.05 -24.96
N ASP A 613 -64.69 -23.30 -25.96
CA ASP A 613 -64.86 -23.41 -27.42
C ASP A 613 -65.23 -22.20 -28.29
N ASN A 614 -64.21 -21.69 -29.00
CA ASN A 614 -64.01 -21.97 -30.44
C ASN A 614 -62.61 -21.55 -30.93
#